data_AF-A0A5M4D6G1-F1
#
_entry.id   AF-A0A5M4D6G1-F1
#
_cell.length_a   1.000
_cell.length_b   1.000
_cell.length_c   1.000
_cell.angle_alpha   90.00
_cell.angle_beta   90.00
_cell.angle_gamma   90.00
#
_symmetry.space_group_name_H-M   'P 1'
#
loop_
_entity.id
_entity.type
_entity.pdbx_description
1 polymer ?
#
loop_
_entity_poly.entity_id
_entity_poly.type
_entity_poly.pdbx_seq_one_letter_code
_entity_poly.pdbx_strand_id
1 'polypeptide(L)'
;MSKRISMHAAVIGALAVAAGADDWTHYAQNSSRVSAVPLALRPDAPIGGVEWTAATGPSGQSLEFLGQSSVVQSGDHVVALGWVGGVFSAIDVRRADGSVRWFTPIAAPALDSWASPAIDAVNESAIVATGRQVRALALSDGVIRWTVSTNRDIANASPLVTTDLGAGDRAFITDFGFSSVPGRLYCINVDPFDAALNPYTPGQVVWSKSIGQISGATPALAGDKVIIATGDGRILAFPVDAAAPPEPVWERSNPTGLGFFGAVAVRGNFAYAASYSFHGGQTSANLIKLNVHTGALLWSAPCNRTDAAPIPLANGTILLSGGISGFGSMPSLELFADLGASGFLIWDTHLAGGPSVGYWMHTPIAVESSHGYQVLVSAPPAGDPYGPSSETLRLDLSKMPSDPAFVMQTLSGSGVSAIGGGGKMFGFGPAGLVARFVPMSACPADFDESGSVDFFDIIAYLDAYSAGDSAADLNGDGTVNFFDLQDFLGLYTTGCS
;
A
#
# COMPACT_ATOMS: atom_id res chain seq x y z
N MET A 1 21.76 40.38 57.83
CA MET A 1 22.07 39.11 57.16
C MET A 1 21.02 38.86 56.08
N SER A 2 21.40 39.06 54.83
CA SER A 2 20.58 38.87 53.63
C SER A 2 20.53 37.37 53.30
N LYS A 3 19.33 36.79 53.14
CA LYS A 3 19.14 35.47 52.50
C LYS A 3 18.32 35.67 51.24
N ARG A 4 19.00 35.57 50.10
CA ARG A 4 18.41 35.43 48.76
C ARG A 4 17.69 34.08 48.69
N ILE A 5 16.42 34.08 48.31
CA ILE A 5 15.69 32.88 47.88
C ILE A 5 15.81 32.84 46.36
N SER A 6 16.44 31.78 45.85
CA SER A 6 16.58 31.50 44.42
C SER A 6 15.25 30.97 43.87
N MET A 7 14.66 31.70 42.93
CA MET A 7 13.62 31.19 42.04
C MET A 7 14.25 30.19 41.07
N HIS A 8 13.87 28.92 41.18
CA HIS A 8 14.09 27.94 40.11
C HIS A 8 12.87 28.01 39.18
N ALA A 9 13.07 28.49 37.96
CA ALA A 9 12.10 28.36 36.88
C ALA A 9 12.05 26.89 36.46
N ALA A 10 10.91 26.23 36.67
CA ALA A 10 10.64 24.93 36.09
C ALA A 10 10.40 25.13 34.59
N VAL A 11 11.37 24.71 33.77
CA VAL A 11 11.19 24.57 32.33
C VAL A 11 10.25 23.38 32.14
N ILE A 12 8.99 23.68 31.79
CA ILE A 12 8.05 22.67 31.30
C ILE A 12 8.55 22.29 29.90
N GLY A 13 9.22 21.15 29.81
CA GLY A 13 9.56 20.55 28.53
C GLY A 13 8.27 20.18 27.82
N ALA A 14 8.05 20.76 26.64
CA ALA A 14 7.03 20.29 25.73
C ALA A 14 7.36 18.83 25.38
N LEU A 15 6.53 17.90 25.86
CA LEU A 15 6.50 16.54 25.34
C LEU A 15 6.01 16.67 23.90
N ALA A 16 6.94 16.66 22.95
CA ALA A 16 6.62 16.36 21.57
C ALA A 16 6.03 14.95 21.57
N VAL A 17 4.72 14.86 21.35
CA VAL A 17 4.07 13.60 21.02
C VAL A 17 4.73 13.15 19.71
N ALA A 18 5.58 12.13 19.80
CA ALA A 18 6.09 11.48 18.61
C ALA A 18 4.88 10.89 17.88
N ALA A 19 4.65 11.32 16.63
CA ALA A 19 3.73 10.61 15.75
C ALA A 19 4.18 9.13 15.73
N GLY A 20 3.26 8.21 16.01
CA GLY A 20 3.53 6.78 15.96
C GLY A 20 4.16 6.39 14.63
N ALA A 21 5.04 5.38 14.66
CA ALA A 21 5.54 4.77 13.45
C ALA A 21 4.35 4.10 12.72
N ASP A 22 3.94 4.64 11.57
CA ASP A 22 3.04 3.91 10.68
C ASP A 22 3.82 2.70 10.13
N ASP A 23 3.34 1.49 10.41
CA ASP A 23 3.93 0.26 9.90
C ASP A 23 3.54 0.05 8.43
N TRP A 24 4.49 0.29 7.52
CA TRP A 24 4.29 0.08 6.08
C TRP A 24 4.81 -1.28 5.65
N THR A 25 4.22 -2.33 6.22
CA THR A 25 4.73 -3.71 6.12
C THR A 25 4.51 -4.37 4.74
N HIS A 26 3.81 -3.68 3.81
CA HIS A 26 3.32 -4.25 2.55
C HIS A 26 3.29 -3.22 1.41
N TYR A 27 3.26 -3.70 0.16
CA TYR A 27 2.74 -2.92 -0.95
C TYR A 27 1.26 -2.56 -0.73
N ALA A 28 0.86 -1.35 -1.11
CA ALA A 28 -0.48 -0.80 -0.86
C ALA A 28 -0.81 -0.59 0.64
N GLN A 29 0.14 0.03 1.36
CA GLN A 29 0.02 0.58 2.71
C GLN A 29 0.01 -0.40 3.88
N ASN A 30 -0.95 -1.33 3.95
CA ASN A 30 -1.16 -2.17 5.14
C ASN A 30 -1.26 -3.66 4.79
N SER A 31 -1.43 -4.48 5.82
CA SER A 31 -1.50 -5.94 5.68
C SER A 31 -2.64 -6.46 4.83
N SER A 32 -3.74 -5.71 4.82
CA SER A 32 -4.92 -5.93 3.98
C SER A 32 -4.69 -5.52 2.52
N ARG A 33 -3.64 -4.75 2.22
CA ARG A 33 -3.28 -4.24 0.87
C ARG A 33 -4.40 -3.46 0.21
N VAL A 34 -5.26 -2.91 1.05
CA VAL A 34 -6.27 -1.98 0.59
C VAL A 34 -5.55 -0.65 0.60
N SER A 35 -5.19 -0.16 -0.59
CA SER A 35 -4.72 1.20 -0.81
C SER A 35 -5.89 2.16 -0.56
N ALA A 36 -6.41 2.16 0.66
CA ALA A 36 -7.51 2.97 1.12
C ALA A 36 -7.12 3.58 2.46
N VAL A 37 -7.26 4.90 2.53
CA VAL A 37 -7.01 5.65 3.75
C VAL A 37 -8.34 6.11 4.34
N PRO A 38 -8.62 5.81 5.63
CA PRO A 38 -9.68 6.48 6.36
C PRO A 38 -9.19 7.91 6.62
N LEU A 39 -9.47 8.79 5.67
CA LEU A 39 -8.96 10.15 5.67
C LEU A 39 -10.14 11.09 5.57
N ALA A 40 -10.28 11.97 6.56
CA ALA A 40 -11.23 13.08 6.57
C ALA A 40 -10.83 14.17 5.55
N LEU A 41 -10.64 13.78 4.28
CA LEU A 41 -10.37 14.68 3.18
C LEU A 41 -11.70 15.08 2.56
N ARG A 42 -12.20 16.25 2.98
CA ARG A 42 -13.49 16.77 2.51
C ARG A 42 -13.49 17.00 0.99
N PRO A 43 -14.60 16.73 0.29
CA PRO A 43 -14.71 16.93 -1.16
C PRO A 43 -14.36 18.34 -1.64
N ASP A 44 -14.62 19.36 -0.82
CA ASP A 44 -14.34 20.77 -1.10
C ASP A 44 -12.94 21.24 -0.68
N ALA A 45 -12.18 20.42 0.05
CA ALA A 45 -10.83 20.73 0.51
C ALA A 45 -9.78 20.26 -0.52
N PRO A 46 -9.18 21.14 -1.35
CA PRO A 46 -8.26 20.72 -2.39
C PRO A 46 -6.92 20.25 -1.82
N ILE A 47 -6.33 19.22 -2.43
CA ILE A 47 -4.94 18.83 -2.12
C ILE A 47 -4.03 20.00 -2.51
N GLY A 48 -3.06 20.31 -1.64
CA GLY A 48 -2.17 21.44 -1.76
C GLY A 48 -1.20 21.36 -2.94
N GLY A 49 -0.49 22.48 -3.14
CA GLY A 49 0.65 22.54 -4.05
C GLY A 49 1.78 21.59 -3.65
N VAL A 50 2.82 21.54 -4.51
CA VAL A 50 4.07 20.85 -4.17
C VAL A 50 4.72 21.58 -2.99
N GLU A 51 5.00 20.85 -1.91
CA GLU A 51 5.76 21.37 -0.78
C GLU A 51 7.27 21.24 -1.04
N TRP A 52 7.68 20.08 -1.56
CA TRP A 52 9.05 19.82 -1.96
C TRP A 52 9.11 18.75 -3.06
N THR A 53 10.23 18.78 -3.80
CA THR A 53 10.61 17.75 -4.77
C THR A 53 12.04 17.31 -4.48
N ALA A 54 12.22 16.02 -4.19
CA ALA A 54 13.53 15.41 -4.08
C ALA A 54 14.01 14.98 -5.47
N ALA A 55 15.03 15.69 -5.99
CA ALA A 55 15.60 15.45 -7.33
C ALA A 55 17.13 15.34 -7.33
N THR A 56 17.77 15.67 -6.22
CA THR A 56 19.23 15.76 -6.13
C THR A 56 19.73 15.26 -4.78
N GLY A 57 20.76 14.42 -4.81
CA GLY A 57 21.42 13.90 -3.61
C GLY A 57 22.33 14.92 -2.92
N PRO A 58 22.85 14.61 -1.72
CA PRO A 58 23.62 15.56 -0.90
C PRO A 58 24.91 16.07 -1.56
N SER A 59 25.46 15.33 -2.54
CA SER A 59 26.65 15.72 -3.29
C SER A 59 26.35 16.15 -4.73
N GLY A 60 25.09 16.48 -5.04
CA GLY A 60 24.69 16.94 -6.37
C GLY A 60 24.38 15.83 -7.38
N GLN A 61 24.33 14.56 -6.96
CA GLN A 61 23.93 13.45 -7.85
C GLN A 61 22.47 13.61 -8.28
N SER A 62 22.14 13.31 -9.53
CA SER A 62 20.74 13.20 -9.96
C SER A 62 20.03 12.06 -9.24
N LEU A 63 18.76 12.26 -8.90
CA LEU A 63 17.86 11.23 -8.41
C LEU A 63 16.80 10.95 -9.49
N GLU A 64 16.68 9.69 -9.88
CA GLU A 64 15.65 9.20 -10.79
C GLU A 64 14.90 8.08 -10.07
N PHE A 65 13.59 8.17 -9.90
CA PHE A 65 12.83 7.19 -9.11
C PHE A 65 12.14 6.16 -9.99
N LEU A 66 12.01 4.94 -9.47
CA LEU A 66 11.29 3.84 -10.11
C LEU A 66 9.78 4.10 -10.00
N GLY A 67 9.19 4.68 -11.06
CA GLY A 67 7.84 5.27 -11.01
C GLY A 67 6.68 4.32 -10.69
N GLN A 68 6.82 3.02 -10.95
CA GLN A 68 5.81 1.98 -10.68
C GLN A 68 5.91 1.44 -9.25
N SER A 69 7.05 1.66 -8.59
CA SER A 69 7.19 1.39 -7.17
C SER A 69 6.23 2.27 -6.37
N SER A 70 5.95 1.88 -5.14
CA SER A 70 5.41 2.75 -4.11
C SER A 70 6.54 3.31 -3.24
N VAL A 71 6.33 4.48 -2.64
CA VAL A 71 7.12 4.89 -1.47
C VAL A 71 6.55 4.21 -0.23
N VAL A 72 7.39 4.03 0.79
CA VAL A 72 6.96 3.62 2.13
C VAL A 72 7.39 4.66 3.15
N GLN A 73 6.58 4.88 4.18
CA GLN A 73 6.83 5.89 5.20
C GLN A 73 6.78 5.28 6.60
N SER A 74 7.67 5.74 7.49
CA SER A 74 7.53 5.56 8.94
C SER A 74 8.16 6.75 9.66
N GLY A 75 7.37 7.47 10.48
CA GLY A 75 7.80 8.71 11.12
C GLY A 75 8.23 9.79 10.10
N ASP A 76 9.51 10.18 10.14
CA ASP A 76 10.10 11.14 9.17
C ASP A 76 10.91 10.45 8.05
N HIS A 77 10.88 9.12 7.98
CA HIS A 77 11.47 8.34 6.89
C HIS A 77 10.49 8.22 5.73
N VAL A 78 10.97 8.46 4.51
CA VAL A 78 10.26 8.18 3.26
C VAL A 78 11.24 7.42 2.37
N VAL A 79 11.06 6.11 2.28
CA VAL A 79 11.96 5.22 1.57
C VAL A 79 11.40 4.90 0.19
N ALA A 80 12.24 5.08 -0.83
CA ALA A 80 11.92 4.85 -2.24
C ALA A 80 13.08 4.16 -2.95
N LEU A 81 12.80 3.56 -4.11
CA LEU A 81 13.82 2.95 -4.97
C LEU A 81 14.04 3.79 -6.22
N GLY A 82 15.30 3.88 -6.66
CA GLY A 82 15.67 4.69 -7.81
C GLY A 82 17.16 4.65 -8.11
N TRP A 83 17.63 5.52 -8.98
CA TRP A 83 19.03 5.69 -9.35
C TRP A 83 19.58 6.97 -8.73
N VAL A 84 20.76 6.85 -8.13
CA VAL A 84 21.56 7.97 -7.62
C VAL A 84 22.81 8.08 -8.49
N GLY A 85 22.85 9.09 -9.37
CA GLY A 85 23.94 9.24 -10.33
C GLY A 85 24.15 8.00 -11.21
N GLY A 86 23.06 7.34 -11.62
CA GLY A 86 23.07 6.13 -12.44
C GLY A 86 23.27 4.81 -11.69
N VAL A 87 23.41 4.83 -10.36
CA VAL A 87 23.52 3.62 -9.52
C VAL A 87 22.21 3.34 -8.82
N PHE A 88 21.60 2.18 -9.10
CA PHE A 88 20.35 1.80 -8.47
C PHE A 88 20.52 1.60 -6.95
N SER A 89 19.65 2.24 -6.18
CA SER A 89 19.78 2.46 -4.75
C SER A 89 18.42 2.47 -4.06
N ALA A 90 18.39 2.06 -2.80
CA ALA A 90 17.35 2.48 -1.86
C ALA A 90 17.70 3.88 -1.35
N ILE A 91 16.72 4.76 -1.25
CA ILE A 91 16.90 6.19 -0.92
C ILE A 91 15.91 6.53 0.19
N ASP A 92 16.40 7.09 1.31
CA ASP A 92 15.56 7.69 2.35
C ASP A 92 15.61 9.21 2.24
N VAL A 93 14.44 9.83 2.16
CA VAL A 93 14.28 11.28 2.19
C VAL A 93 13.50 11.70 3.43
N ARG A 94 13.82 12.88 3.97
CA ARG A 94 13.03 13.46 5.06
C ARG A 94 11.64 13.78 4.58
N ARG A 95 10.64 13.29 5.31
CA ARG A 95 9.24 13.68 5.09
C ARG A 95 9.05 15.19 5.17
N ALA A 96 9.72 15.85 6.11
CA ALA A 96 9.55 17.28 6.34
C ALA A 96 9.93 18.18 5.14
N ASP A 97 11.07 17.91 4.49
CA ASP A 97 11.69 18.84 3.52
C ASP A 97 12.24 18.19 2.24
N GLY A 98 12.15 16.86 2.10
CA GLY A 98 12.61 16.13 0.92
C GLY A 98 14.13 15.96 0.84
N SER A 99 14.90 16.36 1.86
CA SER A 99 16.35 16.17 1.88
C SER A 99 16.72 14.69 2.02
N VAL A 100 17.66 14.22 1.19
CA VAL A 100 18.17 12.84 1.25
C VAL A 100 18.96 12.65 2.54
N ARG A 101 18.59 11.66 3.35
CA ARG A 101 19.32 11.26 4.57
C ARG A 101 20.44 10.28 4.25
N TRP A 102 20.08 9.23 3.52
CA TRP A 102 20.99 8.21 3.05
C TRP A 102 20.50 7.63 1.74
N PHE A 103 21.44 7.04 0.99
CA PHE A 103 21.12 6.14 -0.10
C PHE A 103 22.11 4.97 -0.05
N THR A 104 21.61 3.78 -0.35
CA THR A 104 22.40 2.55 -0.29
C THR A 104 22.32 1.84 -1.64
N PRO A 105 23.46 1.63 -2.33
CA PRO A 105 23.47 0.86 -3.56
C PRO A 105 22.96 -0.57 -3.36
N ILE A 106 21.99 -0.96 -4.20
CA ILE A 106 21.37 -2.29 -4.19
C ILE A 106 21.38 -2.88 -5.59
N ALA A 107 20.99 -4.15 -5.72
CA ALA A 107 20.90 -4.79 -7.03
C ALA A 107 19.86 -4.06 -7.88
N ALA A 108 20.20 -3.72 -9.13
CA ALA A 108 19.26 -3.16 -10.08
C ALA A 108 18.14 -4.19 -10.38
N PRO A 109 16.92 -3.73 -10.69
CA PRO A 109 15.86 -4.63 -11.13
C PRO A 109 16.27 -5.34 -12.42
N ALA A 110 15.87 -6.60 -12.53
CA ALA A 110 15.93 -7.36 -13.78
C ALA A 110 14.52 -7.43 -14.39
N LEU A 111 14.40 -7.79 -15.67
CA LEU A 111 13.10 -8.05 -16.33
C LEU A 111 12.13 -6.86 -16.31
N ASP A 112 12.65 -5.62 -16.38
CA ASP A 112 11.87 -4.39 -16.23
C ASP A 112 10.99 -4.37 -14.96
N SER A 113 11.47 -5.07 -13.92
CA SER A 113 10.73 -5.28 -12.68
C SER A 113 10.53 -4.00 -11.90
N TRP A 114 9.37 -3.90 -11.27
CA TRP A 114 9.10 -2.92 -10.23
C TRP A 114 8.74 -3.61 -8.92
N ALA A 115 9.42 -3.24 -7.84
CA ALA A 115 9.11 -3.73 -6.50
C ALA A 115 9.10 -2.53 -5.57
N SER A 116 8.16 -2.52 -4.64
CA SER A 116 8.14 -1.54 -3.56
C SER A 116 8.92 -2.07 -2.36
N PRO A 117 9.56 -1.20 -1.57
CA PRO A 117 10.07 -1.60 -0.27
C PRO A 117 8.92 -1.88 0.71
N ALA A 118 9.26 -2.45 1.87
CA ALA A 118 8.40 -2.51 3.05
C ALA A 118 9.17 -1.96 4.25
N ILE A 119 8.47 -1.49 5.28
CA ILE A 119 9.04 -1.11 6.57
C ILE A 119 8.65 -2.14 7.61
N ASP A 120 9.67 -2.59 8.33
CA ASP A 120 9.59 -3.31 9.59
C ASP A 120 9.98 -2.31 10.69
N ALA A 121 8.99 -1.62 11.30
CA ALA A 121 9.34 -0.60 12.30
C ALA A 121 9.76 -1.23 13.62
N VAL A 122 9.28 -2.44 13.96
CA VAL A 122 9.72 -3.20 15.13
C VAL A 122 11.23 -3.41 15.10
N ASN A 123 11.76 -3.80 13.94
CA ASN A 123 13.19 -3.94 13.74
C ASN A 123 13.84 -2.69 13.12
N GLU A 124 13.18 -1.54 13.07
CA GLU A 124 13.68 -0.27 12.51
C GLU A 124 14.40 -0.44 11.15
N SER A 125 13.80 -1.19 10.24
CA SER A 125 14.43 -1.59 8.97
C SER A 125 13.51 -1.39 7.77
N ALA A 126 14.08 -0.95 6.64
CA ALA A 126 13.47 -1.04 5.34
C ALA A 126 13.86 -2.38 4.67
N ILE A 127 12.87 -3.17 4.28
CA ILE A 127 13.06 -4.42 3.52
C ILE A 127 12.91 -4.14 2.03
N VAL A 128 13.90 -4.60 1.28
CA VAL A 128 14.13 -4.24 -0.11
C VAL A 128 14.39 -5.51 -0.92
N ALA A 129 13.66 -5.70 -2.01
CA ALA A 129 13.64 -6.95 -2.77
C ALA A 129 13.83 -6.66 -4.28
N THR A 130 15.06 -6.78 -4.78
CA THR A 130 15.40 -6.46 -6.17
C THR A 130 16.51 -7.36 -6.71
N GLY A 131 16.50 -7.60 -8.03
CA GLY A 131 17.37 -8.60 -8.63
C GLY A 131 17.22 -9.95 -7.92
N ARG A 132 18.32 -10.57 -7.49
CA ARG A 132 18.29 -11.83 -6.72
C ARG A 132 18.41 -11.65 -5.22
N GLN A 133 18.14 -10.46 -4.70
CA GLN A 133 18.48 -10.11 -3.33
C GLN A 133 17.31 -9.52 -2.55
N VAL A 134 17.17 -9.99 -1.32
CA VAL A 134 16.36 -9.37 -0.27
C VAL A 134 17.32 -8.80 0.76
N ARG A 135 17.20 -7.53 1.10
CA ARG A 135 18.05 -6.85 2.07
C ARG A 135 17.21 -6.11 3.10
N ALA A 136 17.63 -6.15 4.36
CA ALA A 136 17.19 -5.18 5.35
C ALA A 136 18.22 -4.06 5.47
N LEU A 137 17.76 -2.83 5.41
CA LEU A 137 18.55 -1.63 5.61
C LEU A 137 18.05 -0.93 6.88
N ALA A 138 18.96 -0.55 7.76
CA ALA A 138 18.59 0.24 8.94
C ALA A 138 17.94 1.56 8.51
N LEU A 139 16.79 1.93 9.09
CA LEU A 139 16.13 3.20 8.78
C LEU A 139 17.01 4.41 9.14
N SER A 140 17.84 4.30 10.18
CA SER A 140 18.68 5.39 10.69
C SER A 140 19.75 5.88 9.71
N ASP A 141 20.39 4.97 8.96
CA ASP A 141 21.59 5.28 8.18
C ASP A 141 21.73 4.48 6.87
N GLY A 142 20.76 3.62 6.56
CA GLY A 142 20.76 2.80 5.34
C GLY A 142 21.75 1.63 5.38
N VAL A 143 22.42 1.37 6.50
CA VAL A 143 23.38 0.26 6.61
C VAL A 143 22.64 -1.07 6.43
N ILE A 144 23.18 -1.93 5.57
CA ILE A 144 22.64 -3.27 5.33
C ILE A 144 22.84 -4.12 6.58
N ARG A 145 21.75 -4.54 7.21
CA ARG A 145 21.76 -5.40 8.40
C ARG A 145 21.91 -6.87 8.04
N TRP A 146 21.23 -7.32 6.98
CA TRP A 146 21.35 -8.66 6.44
C TRP A 146 21.01 -8.70 4.95
N THR A 147 21.40 -9.79 4.27
CA THR A 147 21.11 -10.03 2.86
C THR A 147 20.81 -11.51 2.64
N VAL A 148 19.77 -11.78 1.86
CA VAL A 148 19.37 -13.11 1.41
C VAL A 148 19.38 -13.14 -0.11
N SER A 149 19.86 -14.25 -0.68
CA SER A 149 19.79 -14.48 -2.12
C SER A 149 18.66 -15.42 -2.48
N THR A 150 17.86 -15.03 -3.47
CA THR A 150 16.85 -15.89 -4.10
C THR A 150 17.46 -16.75 -5.22
N ASN A 151 16.74 -17.79 -5.61
CA ASN A 151 17.20 -18.70 -6.66
C ASN A 151 17.14 -18.06 -8.04
N ARG A 152 16.20 -17.12 -8.24
CA ARG A 152 16.06 -16.32 -9.46
C ARG A 152 15.82 -14.85 -9.15
N ASP A 153 15.78 -14.05 -10.20
CA ASP A 153 15.43 -12.63 -10.07
C ASP A 153 14.02 -12.49 -9.50
N ILE A 154 13.83 -11.49 -8.65
CA ILE A 154 12.54 -11.03 -8.14
C ILE A 154 11.96 -10.13 -9.23
N ALA A 155 10.73 -10.43 -9.66
CA ALA A 155 10.06 -9.73 -10.75
C ALA A 155 8.64 -9.34 -10.36
N ASN A 156 8.37 -8.03 -10.35
CA ASN A 156 7.10 -7.37 -10.00
C ASN A 156 6.57 -7.71 -8.58
N ALA A 157 7.43 -8.22 -7.69
CA ALA A 157 7.03 -8.67 -6.37
C ALA A 157 7.63 -7.79 -5.28
N SER A 158 6.78 -7.26 -4.41
CA SER A 158 7.20 -6.50 -3.21
C SER A 158 7.21 -7.40 -1.97
N PRO A 159 8.07 -7.13 -0.96
CA PRO A 159 8.11 -7.92 0.26
C PRO A 159 6.88 -7.65 1.13
N LEU A 160 6.52 -8.66 1.90
CA LEU A 160 5.56 -8.63 3.00
C LEU A 160 6.35 -8.82 4.30
N VAL A 161 6.07 -8.07 5.34
CA VAL A 161 6.61 -8.30 6.70
C VAL A 161 5.45 -8.50 7.68
N THR A 162 5.51 -9.54 8.52
CA THR A 162 4.53 -9.73 9.62
C THR A 162 4.94 -8.87 10.82
N THR A 163 3.97 -8.51 11.66
CA THR A 163 4.18 -7.69 12.87
C THR A 163 3.42 -8.23 14.09
N ASP A 164 2.82 -9.41 13.94
CA ASP A 164 1.85 -10.00 14.85
C ASP A 164 2.26 -11.41 15.31
N LEU A 165 3.49 -11.85 15.00
CA LEU A 165 4.02 -13.16 15.41
C LEU A 165 4.93 -13.11 16.64
N GLY A 166 4.96 -11.98 17.35
CA GLY A 166 5.71 -11.83 18.59
C GLY A 166 7.22 -11.77 18.35
N ALA A 167 7.96 -12.81 18.76
CA ALA A 167 9.41 -12.90 18.49
C ALA A 167 9.72 -13.61 17.16
N GLY A 168 8.68 -14.00 16.42
CA GLY A 168 8.76 -14.87 15.26
C GLY A 168 8.31 -14.19 13.96
N ASP A 169 8.42 -12.87 13.84
CA ASP A 169 8.02 -12.18 12.62
C ASP A 169 8.89 -12.58 11.42
N ARG A 170 8.26 -12.51 10.24
CA ARG A 170 8.77 -13.05 8.98
C ARG A 170 8.60 -12.06 7.85
N ALA A 171 9.58 -12.04 6.97
CA ALA A 171 9.44 -11.47 5.64
C ALA A 171 9.09 -12.56 4.62
N PHE A 172 8.13 -12.27 3.74
CA PHE A 172 7.74 -13.12 2.64
C PHE A 172 7.98 -12.43 1.30
N ILE A 173 8.50 -13.19 0.34
CA ILE A 173 8.76 -12.71 -1.01
C ILE A 173 8.75 -13.86 -2.02
N THR A 174 8.44 -13.56 -3.26
CA THR A 174 8.54 -14.51 -4.38
C THR A 174 9.66 -14.13 -5.34
N ASP A 175 10.37 -15.13 -5.87
CA ASP A 175 11.22 -14.93 -7.05
C ASP A 175 10.44 -15.17 -8.36
N PHE A 176 11.09 -15.06 -9.52
CA PHE A 176 10.47 -15.24 -10.83
C PHE A 176 10.42 -16.72 -11.24
N GLY A 177 9.33 -17.08 -11.88
CA GLY A 177 9.17 -18.37 -12.54
C GLY A 177 8.20 -18.28 -13.70
N PHE A 178 8.61 -18.69 -14.88
CA PHE A 178 7.74 -18.63 -16.05
C PHE A 178 7.93 -19.86 -16.93
N SER A 179 6.88 -20.23 -17.66
CA SER A 179 6.90 -21.42 -18.53
C SER A 179 7.22 -22.71 -17.75
N SER A 180 8.27 -23.44 -18.13
CA SER A 180 8.66 -24.72 -17.53
C SER A 180 9.46 -24.61 -16.23
N VAL A 181 9.72 -23.39 -15.77
CA VAL A 181 10.67 -23.10 -14.69
C VAL A 181 9.90 -22.48 -13.51
N PRO A 182 9.60 -23.25 -12.45
CA PRO A 182 8.71 -22.78 -11.39
C PRO A 182 9.47 -21.87 -10.42
N GLY A 183 8.86 -20.76 -10.04
CA GLY A 183 9.37 -19.85 -9.03
C GLY A 183 8.99 -20.28 -7.62
N ARG A 184 9.50 -19.56 -6.62
CA ARG A 184 9.44 -19.93 -5.21
C ARG A 184 8.92 -18.81 -4.33
N LEU A 185 8.17 -19.19 -3.30
CA LEU A 185 7.89 -18.38 -2.13
C LEU A 185 8.98 -18.62 -1.08
N TYR A 186 9.46 -17.55 -0.46
CA TYR A 186 10.44 -17.55 0.62
C TYR A 186 9.80 -17.02 1.90
N CYS A 187 10.11 -17.67 3.02
CA CYS A 187 9.88 -17.18 4.38
C CYS A 187 11.24 -16.92 5.01
N ILE A 188 11.48 -15.68 5.41
CA ILE A 188 12.76 -15.17 5.89
C ILE A 188 12.54 -14.62 7.30
N ASN A 189 13.36 -15.01 8.26
CA ASN A 189 13.29 -14.45 9.59
C ASN A 189 13.78 -12.99 9.59
N VAL A 190 13.01 -12.08 10.18
CA VAL A 190 13.42 -10.67 10.35
C VAL A 190 13.89 -10.37 11.78
N ASP A 191 13.31 -11.06 12.75
CA ASP A 191 13.53 -10.82 14.17
C ASP A 191 14.87 -11.36 14.70
N PRO A 192 15.35 -10.82 15.84
CA PRO A 192 16.50 -11.36 16.55
C PRO A 192 16.34 -12.85 16.90
N PHE A 193 17.47 -13.54 16.94
CA PHE A 193 17.52 -14.94 17.35
C PHE A 193 17.11 -15.09 18.83
N ASP A 194 16.20 -16.02 19.09
CA ASP A 194 15.87 -16.52 20.42
C ASP A 194 15.84 -18.06 20.39
N ALA A 195 16.62 -18.72 21.25
CA ALA A 195 16.76 -20.17 21.22
C ALA A 195 15.45 -20.94 21.48
N ALA A 196 14.48 -20.34 22.18
CA ALA A 196 13.22 -20.97 22.54
C ALA A 196 12.07 -20.55 21.62
N LEU A 197 12.00 -19.27 21.25
CA LEU A 197 10.87 -18.69 20.52
C LEU A 197 11.15 -18.50 19.03
N ASN A 198 12.39 -18.23 18.65
CA ASN A 198 12.78 -17.92 17.27
C ASN A 198 14.21 -18.39 16.97
N PRO A 199 14.42 -19.68 16.70
CA PRO A 199 15.75 -20.26 16.53
C PRO A 199 16.35 -19.97 15.14
N TYR A 200 16.11 -18.77 14.61
CA TYR A 200 16.56 -18.29 13.32
C TYR A 200 17.25 -16.93 13.48
N THR A 201 18.36 -16.71 12.79
CA THR A 201 19.02 -15.39 12.79
C THR A 201 18.35 -14.45 11.79
N PRO A 202 18.36 -13.11 11.98
CA PRO A 202 17.85 -12.18 10.97
C PRO A 202 18.45 -12.45 9.58
N GLY A 203 17.61 -12.48 8.56
CA GLY A 203 17.97 -12.85 7.19
C GLY A 203 18.17 -14.36 6.98
N GLN A 204 17.88 -15.23 7.94
CA GLN A 204 17.88 -16.66 7.68
C GLN A 204 16.60 -17.06 6.94
N VAL A 205 16.74 -17.78 5.82
CA VAL A 205 15.59 -18.43 5.17
C VAL A 205 15.09 -19.54 6.09
N VAL A 206 13.91 -19.35 6.66
CA VAL A 206 13.22 -20.36 7.49
C VAL A 206 12.78 -21.52 6.60
N TRP A 207 12.14 -21.19 5.47
CA TRP A 207 11.81 -22.15 4.43
C TRP A 207 11.63 -21.47 3.07
N SER A 208 11.66 -22.27 2.00
CA SER A 208 11.18 -21.84 0.69
C SER A 208 10.46 -22.98 -0.01
N LYS A 209 9.46 -22.65 -0.84
CA LYS A 209 8.63 -23.62 -1.55
C LYS A 209 8.44 -23.21 -3.01
N SER A 210 8.56 -24.18 -3.92
CA SER A 210 8.23 -23.99 -5.33
C SER A 210 6.72 -23.93 -5.50
N ILE A 211 6.20 -22.89 -6.16
CA ILE A 211 4.75 -22.62 -6.23
C ILE A 211 4.19 -22.51 -7.65
N GLY A 212 5.02 -22.63 -8.69
CA GLY A 212 4.59 -22.65 -10.09
C GLY A 212 5.01 -21.41 -10.86
N GLN A 213 4.20 -20.99 -11.82
CA GLN A 213 4.48 -19.77 -12.60
C GLN A 213 4.15 -18.53 -11.78
N ILE A 214 5.09 -17.60 -11.68
CA ILE A 214 4.99 -16.36 -10.91
C ILE A 214 5.72 -15.22 -11.60
N SER A 215 5.02 -14.11 -11.74
CA SER A 215 5.48 -12.83 -12.29
C SER A 215 4.56 -11.77 -11.70
N GLY A 216 5.01 -11.05 -10.68
CA GLY A 216 4.19 -10.08 -9.94
C GLY A 216 3.49 -10.59 -8.67
N ALA A 217 3.81 -11.81 -8.26
CA ALA A 217 3.15 -12.56 -7.17
C ALA A 217 3.48 -12.05 -5.74
N THR A 218 3.20 -10.78 -5.49
CA THR A 218 3.45 -10.10 -4.21
C THR A 218 2.63 -10.77 -3.08
N PRO A 219 3.22 -11.22 -1.94
CA PRO A 219 2.52 -11.96 -0.86
C PRO A 219 1.57 -11.17 0.05
N ALA A 220 0.28 -11.50 0.12
CA ALA A 220 -0.67 -10.82 1.02
C ALA A 220 -0.81 -11.54 2.38
N LEU A 221 -0.94 -10.80 3.48
CA LEU A 221 -1.24 -11.37 4.79
C LEU A 221 -2.76 -11.41 5.02
N ALA A 222 -3.25 -12.48 5.61
CA ALA A 222 -4.66 -12.71 5.92
C ALA A 222 -4.78 -13.48 7.24
N GLY A 223 -4.66 -12.77 8.36
CA GLY A 223 -4.58 -13.38 9.69
C GLY A 223 -3.42 -14.37 9.75
N ASP A 224 -3.73 -15.64 10.01
CA ASP A 224 -2.77 -16.75 10.11
C ASP A 224 -2.23 -17.27 8.76
N LYS A 225 -2.55 -16.61 7.64
CA LYS A 225 -2.23 -17.08 6.29
C LYS A 225 -1.49 -16.04 5.44
N VAL A 226 -0.57 -16.52 4.63
CA VAL A 226 0.02 -15.78 3.50
C VAL A 226 -0.61 -16.26 2.20
N ILE A 227 -1.16 -15.33 1.41
CA ILE A 227 -1.88 -15.61 0.17
C ILE A 227 -1.07 -15.13 -1.03
N ILE A 228 -0.95 -15.99 -2.03
CA ILE A 228 -0.21 -15.76 -3.27
C ILE A 228 -1.09 -16.08 -4.47
N ALA A 229 -1.10 -15.20 -5.47
CA ALA A 229 -1.65 -15.50 -6.78
C ALA A 229 -0.53 -15.84 -7.78
N THR A 230 -0.79 -16.78 -8.68
CA THR A 230 0.20 -17.33 -9.61
C THR A 230 -0.21 -17.10 -11.07
N GLY A 231 0.79 -16.98 -11.94
CA GLY A 231 0.63 -16.82 -13.38
C GLY A 231 0.03 -18.04 -14.08
N ASP A 232 0.00 -19.20 -13.42
CA ASP A 232 -0.74 -20.39 -13.88
C ASP A 232 -2.21 -20.41 -13.42
N GLY A 233 -2.70 -19.29 -12.87
CA GLY A 233 -4.11 -19.07 -12.57
C GLY A 233 -4.55 -19.69 -11.25
N ARG A 234 -3.65 -19.87 -10.28
CA ARG A 234 -3.99 -20.37 -8.95
C ARG A 234 -3.83 -19.28 -7.90
N ILE A 235 -4.56 -19.44 -6.80
CA ILE A 235 -4.36 -18.70 -5.55
C ILE A 235 -4.10 -19.73 -4.45
N LEU A 236 -3.02 -19.53 -3.72
CA LEU A 236 -2.50 -20.44 -2.71
C LEU A 236 -2.46 -19.72 -1.37
N ALA A 237 -2.92 -20.37 -0.30
CA ALA A 237 -2.74 -19.87 1.06
C ALA A 237 -1.84 -20.80 1.87
N PHE A 238 -0.80 -20.24 2.49
CA PHE A 238 0.14 -20.98 3.34
C PHE A 238 0.02 -20.49 4.78
N PRO A 239 0.20 -21.36 5.79
CA PRO A 239 0.29 -20.90 7.18
C PRO A 239 1.49 -19.97 7.36
N VAL A 240 1.28 -18.85 8.06
CA VAL A 240 2.30 -17.80 8.25
C VAL A 240 3.41 -18.23 9.23
N ASP A 241 3.09 -19.06 10.21
CA ASP A 241 3.94 -19.47 11.32
C ASP A 241 4.75 -20.76 11.06
N ALA A 242 4.74 -21.27 9.83
CA ALA A 242 5.41 -22.52 9.50
C ALA A 242 6.93 -22.44 9.68
N ALA A 243 7.50 -23.45 10.35
CA ALA A 243 8.94 -23.59 10.56
C ALA A 243 9.67 -24.43 9.48
N ALA A 244 8.93 -24.99 8.53
CA ALA A 244 9.41 -25.79 7.41
C ALA A 244 8.48 -25.60 6.20
N PRO A 245 8.89 -25.91 4.95
CA PRO A 245 8.07 -25.68 3.76
C PRO A 245 6.67 -26.33 3.89
N PRO A 246 5.58 -25.56 4.03
CA PRO A 246 4.26 -26.12 4.31
C PRO A 246 3.51 -26.48 3.03
N GLU A 247 2.55 -27.41 3.10
CA GLU A 247 1.50 -27.51 2.07
C GLU A 247 0.50 -26.36 2.19
N PRO A 248 -0.12 -25.91 1.09
CA PRO A 248 -1.11 -24.86 1.17
C PRO A 248 -2.32 -25.34 2.00
N VAL A 249 -2.83 -24.47 2.88
CA VAL A 249 -4.07 -24.68 3.64
C VAL A 249 -5.24 -24.86 2.67
N TRP A 250 -5.26 -24.08 1.60
CA TRP A 250 -6.17 -24.23 0.47
C TRP A 250 -5.53 -23.72 -0.82
N GLU A 251 -6.07 -24.21 -1.94
CA GLU A 251 -5.71 -23.78 -3.30
C GLU A 251 -7.00 -23.53 -4.10
N ARG A 252 -6.99 -22.48 -4.94
CA ARG A 252 -8.10 -22.16 -5.85
C ARG A 252 -7.60 -21.85 -7.25
N SER A 253 -8.07 -22.61 -8.24
CA SER A 253 -7.88 -22.26 -9.66
C SER A 253 -8.89 -21.21 -10.13
N ASN A 254 -8.45 -20.33 -11.00
CA ASN A 254 -9.26 -19.34 -11.68
C ASN A 254 -10.26 -20.04 -12.63
N PRO A 255 -11.58 -19.78 -12.54
CA PRO A 255 -12.57 -20.41 -13.42
C PRO A 255 -12.37 -20.12 -14.92
N THR A 256 -11.69 -19.03 -15.27
CA THR A 256 -11.40 -18.68 -16.68
C THR A 256 -10.14 -19.35 -17.21
N GLY A 257 -9.32 -19.94 -16.33
CA GLY A 257 -7.98 -20.45 -16.65
C GLY A 257 -6.93 -19.36 -16.89
N LEU A 258 -7.26 -18.08 -16.71
CA LEU A 258 -6.31 -16.98 -16.84
C LEU A 258 -5.37 -16.88 -15.63
N GLY A 259 -4.13 -16.50 -15.90
CA GLY A 259 -3.11 -16.24 -14.89
C GLY A 259 -3.36 -14.96 -14.09
N PHE A 260 -2.93 -14.96 -12.84
CA PHE A 260 -2.82 -13.76 -12.02
C PHE A 260 -1.38 -13.27 -12.05
N PHE A 261 -1.21 -11.98 -12.32
CA PHE A 261 0.09 -11.33 -12.33
C PHE A 261 0.19 -10.35 -11.18
N GLY A 262 -0.93 -9.71 -10.81
CA GLY A 262 -0.99 -8.78 -9.68
C GLY A 262 -1.08 -9.41 -8.30
N ALA A 263 -1.00 -8.52 -7.31
CA ALA A 263 -1.19 -8.84 -5.91
C ALA A 263 -2.64 -9.24 -5.58
N VAL A 264 -2.79 -10.06 -4.53
CA VAL A 264 -4.09 -10.32 -3.88
C VAL A 264 -4.35 -9.22 -2.86
N ALA A 265 -5.58 -8.70 -2.83
CA ALA A 265 -6.07 -7.83 -1.77
C ALA A 265 -6.94 -8.60 -0.79
N VAL A 266 -6.87 -8.28 0.50
CA VAL A 266 -7.60 -8.96 1.57
C VAL A 266 -8.40 -7.92 2.34
N ARG A 267 -9.70 -8.12 2.55
CA ARG A 267 -10.50 -7.25 3.42
C ARG A 267 -11.53 -8.07 4.17
N GLY A 268 -11.47 -8.01 5.50
CA GLY A 268 -12.27 -8.87 6.37
C GLY A 268 -12.10 -10.35 6.00
N ASN A 269 -13.22 -11.02 5.73
CA ASN A 269 -13.23 -12.46 5.45
C ASN A 269 -13.01 -12.82 3.97
N PHE A 270 -12.56 -11.87 3.14
CA PHE A 270 -12.52 -12.03 1.69
C PHE A 270 -11.16 -11.68 1.10
N ALA A 271 -10.81 -12.40 0.03
CA ALA A 271 -9.66 -12.12 -0.81
C ALA A 271 -10.12 -11.80 -2.24
N TYR A 272 -9.44 -10.86 -2.89
CA TYR A 272 -9.76 -10.36 -4.22
C TYR A 272 -8.52 -10.41 -5.11
N ALA A 273 -8.68 -10.83 -6.37
CA ALA A 273 -7.60 -10.88 -7.34
C ALA A 273 -8.13 -10.63 -8.75
N ALA A 274 -7.33 -9.96 -9.57
CA ALA A 274 -7.64 -9.69 -10.96
C ALA A 274 -6.62 -10.38 -11.87
N SER A 275 -7.11 -11.06 -12.91
CA SER A 275 -6.27 -11.79 -13.85
C SER A 275 -5.71 -10.88 -14.94
N TYR A 276 -4.72 -11.39 -15.69
CA TYR A 276 -4.26 -10.76 -16.91
C TYR A 276 -4.59 -11.63 -18.13
N SER A 277 -5.06 -11.01 -19.21
CA SER A 277 -5.31 -11.68 -20.48
C SER A 277 -4.43 -11.10 -21.58
N PHE A 278 -3.68 -11.98 -22.27
CA PHE A 278 -2.79 -11.60 -23.38
C PHE A 278 -3.55 -11.31 -24.69
N HIS A 279 -4.85 -11.58 -24.74
CA HIS A 279 -5.69 -11.42 -25.92
C HIS A 279 -7.06 -10.83 -25.55
N GLY A 280 -7.83 -10.43 -26.56
CA GLY A 280 -9.19 -9.92 -26.38
C GLY A 280 -9.28 -8.42 -26.14
N GLY A 281 -10.41 -7.95 -25.60
CA GLY A 281 -10.76 -6.54 -25.47
C GLY A 281 -10.62 -5.95 -24.06
N GLN A 282 -11.38 -4.89 -23.81
CA GLN A 282 -11.47 -4.16 -22.54
C GLN A 282 -11.91 -5.02 -21.35
N THR A 283 -12.66 -6.11 -21.57
CA THR A 283 -13.20 -6.97 -20.51
C THR A 283 -12.73 -8.42 -20.65
N SER A 284 -11.51 -8.64 -21.14
CA SER A 284 -11.00 -9.98 -21.46
C SER A 284 -10.40 -10.75 -20.29
N ALA A 285 -10.26 -10.10 -19.13
CA ALA A 285 -9.80 -10.70 -17.88
C ALA A 285 -10.99 -10.86 -16.91
N ASN A 286 -10.72 -11.38 -15.71
CA ASN A 286 -11.71 -11.43 -14.64
C ASN A 286 -11.16 -10.99 -13.27
N LEU A 287 -12.03 -10.30 -12.51
CA LEU A 287 -11.91 -10.02 -11.09
C LEU A 287 -12.67 -11.12 -10.33
N ILE A 288 -12.07 -11.66 -9.28
CA ILE A 288 -12.69 -12.68 -8.44
C ILE A 288 -12.73 -12.28 -6.97
N LYS A 289 -13.71 -12.84 -6.25
CA LYS A 289 -13.81 -12.80 -4.80
C LYS A 289 -13.82 -14.22 -4.23
N LEU A 290 -12.98 -14.44 -3.23
CA LEU A 290 -12.86 -15.70 -2.49
C LEU A 290 -13.20 -15.50 -1.02
N ASN A 291 -13.72 -16.55 -0.38
CA ASN A 291 -13.66 -16.66 1.08
C ASN A 291 -12.22 -16.95 1.50
N VAL A 292 -11.65 -16.08 2.34
CA VAL A 292 -10.22 -16.13 2.71
C VAL A 292 -9.84 -17.35 3.56
N HIS A 293 -10.80 -17.92 4.29
CA HIS A 293 -10.57 -19.05 5.18
C HIS A 293 -10.56 -20.39 4.42
N THR A 294 -11.44 -20.53 3.43
CA THR A 294 -11.66 -21.80 2.71
C THR A 294 -11.14 -21.81 1.28
N GLY A 295 -10.80 -20.64 0.73
CA GLY A 295 -10.50 -20.47 -0.68
C GLY A 295 -11.72 -20.69 -1.59
N ALA A 296 -12.95 -20.73 -1.05
CA ALA A 296 -14.16 -20.91 -1.85
C ALA A 296 -14.39 -19.70 -2.77
N LEU A 297 -14.60 -19.94 -4.07
CA LEU A 297 -14.98 -18.90 -5.02
C LEU A 297 -16.42 -18.46 -4.74
N LEU A 298 -16.60 -17.15 -4.49
CA LEU A 298 -17.92 -16.55 -4.30
C LEU A 298 -18.47 -16.02 -5.61
N TRP A 299 -17.66 -15.28 -6.37
CA TRP A 299 -18.03 -14.81 -7.70
C TRP A 299 -16.81 -14.48 -8.57
N SER A 300 -17.06 -14.36 -9.87
CA SER A 300 -16.11 -13.91 -10.89
C SER A 300 -16.82 -12.96 -11.86
N ALA A 301 -16.24 -11.79 -12.12
CA ALA A 301 -16.78 -10.77 -13.02
C ALA A 301 -15.74 -10.39 -14.10
N PRO A 302 -16.14 -10.18 -15.36
CA PRO A 302 -15.23 -9.68 -16.39
C PRO A 302 -14.65 -8.31 -16.00
N CYS A 303 -13.35 -8.12 -16.24
CA CYS A 303 -12.64 -6.87 -15.99
C CYS A 303 -11.59 -6.61 -17.06
N ASN A 304 -10.96 -5.45 -17.00
CA ASN A 304 -9.80 -5.14 -17.81
C ASN A 304 -8.57 -5.94 -17.35
N ARG A 305 -7.64 -6.19 -18.27
CA ARG A 305 -6.42 -6.93 -17.95
C ARG A 305 -5.56 -6.08 -17.03
N THR A 306 -5.07 -6.68 -15.95
CA THR A 306 -4.30 -5.93 -14.99
C THR A 306 -3.34 -6.78 -14.16
N ASP A 307 -2.28 -6.12 -13.71
CA ASP A 307 -1.29 -6.51 -12.69
C ASP A 307 -1.51 -5.68 -11.39
N ALA A 308 -2.49 -4.77 -11.38
CA ALA A 308 -2.83 -3.96 -10.20
C ALA A 308 -3.64 -4.76 -9.16
N ALA A 309 -3.47 -4.38 -7.90
CA ALA A 309 -4.27 -4.95 -6.81
C ALA A 309 -5.70 -4.39 -6.85
N PRO A 310 -6.74 -5.23 -6.67
CA PRO A 310 -8.10 -4.72 -6.43
C PRO A 310 -8.17 -3.96 -5.09
N ILE A 311 -9.01 -2.93 -5.00
CA ILE A 311 -9.20 -2.14 -3.79
C ILE A 311 -10.66 -2.28 -3.33
N PRO A 312 -10.99 -3.28 -2.50
CA PRO A 312 -12.33 -3.42 -1.92
C PRO A 312 -12.58 -2.30 -0.90
N LEU A 313 -13.73 -1.63 -0.98
CA LEU A 313 -14.14 -0.46 -0.17
C LEU A 313 -15.21 -0.84 0.88
N ALA A 314 -15.34 -0.08 1.98
CA ALA A 314 -16.28 -0.39 3.07
C ALA A 314 -17.75 -0.44 2.60
N ASN A 315 -18.12 0.38 1.62
CA ASN A 315 -19.48 0.42 1.05
C ASN A 315 -19.83 -0.79 0.16
N GLY A 316 -18.97 -1.80 0.06
CA GLY A 316 -19.21 -2.98 -0.77
C GLY A 316 -18.96 -2.74 -2.26
N THR A 317 -18.23 -1.70 -2.63
CA THR A 317 -17.69 -1.54 -4.00
C THR A 317 -16.23 -1.96 -4.08
N ILE A 318 -15.72 -2.25 -5.27
CA ILE A 318 -14.32 -2.57 -5.52
C ILE A 318 -13.80 -1.69 -6.64
N LEU A 319 -12.70 -0.99 -6.42
CA LEU A 319 -11.95 -0.32 -7.47
C LEU A 319 -10.93 -1.27 -8.09
N LEU A 320 -10.75 -1.18 -9.40
CA LEU A 320 -9.70 -1.86 -10.12
C LEU A 320 -9.14 -0.96 -11.21
N SER A 321 -7.84 -0.70 -11.16
CA SER A 321 -7.13 -0.04 -12.24
C SER A 321 -6.65 -1.11 -13.22
N GLY A 322 -6.77 -0.86 -14.52
CA GLY A 322 -6.42 -1.85 -15.53
C GLY A 322 -6.16 -1.26 -16.90
N GLY A 323 -5.80 -2.15 -17.82
CA GLY A 323 -5.64 -1.83 -19.22
C GLY A 323 -4.28 -1.25 -19.59
N ILE A 324 -3.90 -1.54 -20.82
CA ILE A 324 -2.74 -1.01 -21.52
C ILE A 324 -3.23 -0.45 -22.83
N SER A 325 -2.65 0.67 -23.30
CA SER A 325 -2.96 1.19 -24.63
C SER A 325 -2.49 0.21 -25.70
N GLY A 326 -3.43 -0.41 -26.41
CA GLY A 326 -3.15 -1.44 -27.41
C GLY A 326 -3.60 -2.82 -26.96
N PHE A 327 -3.29 -3.84 -27.77
CA PHE A 327 -3.73 -5.22 -27.54
C PHE A 327 -5.26 -5.39 -27.36
N GLY A 328 -6.07 -4.43 -27.80
CA GLY A 328 -7.53 -4.43 -27.67
C GLY A 328 -8.07 -3.82 -26.36
N SER A 329 -7.23 -3.27 -25.49
CA SER A 329 -7.64 -2.55 -24.28
C SER A 329 -7.19 -1.08 -24.33
N MET A 330 -7.77 -0.28 -23.43
CA MET A 330 -7.30 1.05 -23.07
C MET A 330 -7.14 1.14 -21.55
N PRO A 331 -6.22 1.98 -21.04
CA PRO A 331 -6.13 2.25 -19.62
C PRO A 331 -7.44 2.81 -19.07
N SER A 332 -7.91 2.25 -17.96
CA SER A 332 -9.14 2.65 -17.30
C SER A 332 -9.11 2.37 -15.81
N LEU A 333 -9.99 3.08 -15.10
CA LEU A 333 -10.41 2.73 -13.75
C LEU A 333 -11.79 2.08 -13.83
N GLU A 334 -11.98 0.98 -13.13
CA GLU A 334 -13.22 0.21 -13.05
C GLU A 334 -13.76 0.24 -11.62
N LEU A 335 -15.08 0.39 -11.48
CA LEU A 335 -15.79 0.25 -10.20
C LEU A 335 -16.78 -0.90 -10.28
N PHE A 336 -16.70 -1.83 -9.34
CA PHE A 336 -17.58 -2.99 -9.22
C PHE A 336 -18.47 -2.89 -8.00
N ALA A 337 -19.69 -3.43 -8.09
CA ALA A 337 -20.55 -3.66 -6.93
C ALA A 337 -20.37 -5.11 -6.45
N ASP A 338 -20.26 -5.31 -5.14
CA ASP A 338 -20.29 -6.61 -4.47
C ASP A 338 -21.67 -6.83 -3.83
N LEU A 339 -22.44 -7.78 -4.37
CA LEU A 339 -23.74 -8.17 -3.82
C LEU A 339 -23.62 -9.43 -2.94
N GLY A 340 -22.42 -9.72 -2.43
CA GLY A 340 -22.11 -10.88 -1.60
C GLY A 340 -21.85 -12.14 -2.42
N ALA A 341 -22.85 -12.59 -3.17
CA ALA A 341 -22.79 -13.81 -4.00
C ALA A 341 -22.56 -13.53 -5.51
N SER A 342 -22.56 -12.26 -5.91
CA SER A 342 -22.25 -11.84 -7.27
C SER A 342 -21.53 -10.49 -7.25
N GLY A 343 -20.72 -10.26 -8.28
CA GLY A 343 -20.10 -8.97 -8.54
C GLY A 343 -20.42 -8.53 -9.97
N PHE A 344 -20.58 -7.23 -10.21
CA PHE A 344 -20.76 -6.69 -11.56
C PHE A 344 -20.09 -5.33 -11.70
N LEU A 345 -19.64 -5.03 -12.92
CA LEU A 345 -19.06 -3.75 -13.29
C LEU A 345 -20.16 -2.66 -13.27
N ILE A 346 -19.98 -1.64 -12.43
CA ILE A 346 -20.84 -0.44 -12.40
C ILE A 346 -20.44 0.46 -13.57
N TRP A 347 -19.15 0.78 -13.67
CA TRP A 347 -18.59 1.56 -14.77
C TRP A 347 -17.11 1.26 -14.97
N ASP A 348 -16.65 1.53 -16.18
CA ASP A 348 -15.24 1.61 -16.59
C ASP A 348 -15.06 3.02 -17.18
N THR A 349 -14.02 3.76 -16.78
CA THR A 349 -13.84 5.15 -17.22
C THR A 349 -13.69 5.28 -18.73
N HIS A 350 -13.05 4.34 -19.41
CA HIS A 350 -12.91 4.35 -20.86
C HIS A 350 -14.25 4.08 -21.55
N LEU A 351 -14.98 3.04 -21.13
CA LEU A 351 -16.27 2.67 -21.71
C LEU A 351 -17.37 3.71 -21.45
N ALA A 352 -17.30 4.41 -20.32
CA ALA A 352 -18.24 5.46 -19.95
C ALA A 352 -17.91 6.84 -20.55
N GLY A 353 -16.82 6.96 -21.34
CA GLY A 353 -16.41 8.24 -21.94
C GLY A 353 -15.82 9.25 -20.96
N GLY A 354 -15.26 8.76 -19.84
CA GLY A 354 -14.55 9.55 -18.84
C GLY A 354 -13.06 9.72 -19.15
N PRO A 355 -12.26 10.17 -18.15
CA PRO A 355 -10.84 10.42 -18.33
C PRO A 355 -10.04 9.12 -18.46
N SER A 356 -8.92 9.20 -19.19
CA SER A 356 -7.92 8.13 -19.26
C SER A 356 -7.05 8.16 -18.00
N VAL A 357 -7.36 7.28 -17.05
CA VAL A 357 -6.73 7.18 -15.73
C VAL A 357 -6.49 5.72 -15.39
N GLY A 358 -5.56 5.47 -14.45
CA GLY A 358 -5.14 4.12 -14.14
C GLY A 358 -4.38 3.48 -15.31
N TYR A 359 -3.88 2.28 -15.08
CA TYR A 359 -3.25 1.40 -16.06
C TYR A 359 -2.87 0.09 -15.36
N TRP A 360 -2.53 -0.94 -16.13
CA TRP A 360 -2.33 -2.30 -15.63
C TRP A 360 -1.32 -2.49 -14.49
N MET A 361 -0.39 -1.57 -14.22
CA MET A 361 0.57 -1.68 -13.10
C MET A 361 0.35 -0.64 -12.00
N HIS A 362 -0.68 0.20 -12.13
CA HIS A 362 -0.94 1.27 -11.17
C HIS A 362 -2.01 0.84 -10.18
N THR A 363 -1.70 0.88 -8.90
CA THR A 363 -2.67 0.76 -7.81
C THR A 363 -3.03 2.17 -7.32
N PRO A 364 -4.28 2.63 -7.51
CA PRO A 364 -4.76 3.93 -7.01
C PRO A 364 -4.78 4.00 -5.47
N ILE A 365 -5.11 5.17 -4.92
CA ILE A 365 -5.38 5.35 -3.49
C ILE A 365 -6.84 5.77 -3.31
N ALA A 366 -7.65 4.91 -2.71
CA ALA A 366 -8.99 5.26 -2.28
C ALA A 366 -8.95 6.09 -1.00
N VAL A 367 -9.89 7.01 -0.89
CA VAL A 367 -10.13 7.80 0.31
C VAL A 367 -11.53 7.47 0.77
N GLU A 368 -11.62 6.80 1.91
CA GLU A 368 -12.88 6.42 2.56
C GLU A 368 -13.17 7.46 3.65
N SER A 369 -14.22 8.26 3.46
CA SER A 369 -14.60 9.32 4.38
C SER A 369 -16.10 9.36 4.58
N SER A 370 -16.55 9.94 5.70
CA SER A 370 -17.95 10.26 5.98
C SER A 370 -18.59 11.11 4.87
N HIS A 371 -17.79 11.91 4.18
CA HIS A 371 -18.19 12.77 3.06
C HIS A 371 -18.29 12.07 1.70
N GLY A 372 -18.04 10.76 1.65
CA GLY A 372 -18.10 9.97 0.44
C GLY A 372 -16.76 9.37 0.05
N TYR A 373 -16.81 8.54 -0.99
CA TYR A 373 -15.66 7.78 -1.46
C TYR A 373 -15.01 8.52 -2.62
N GLN A 374 -13.72 8.75 -2.49
CA GLN A 374 -12.92 9.40 -3.51
C GLN A 374 -11.75 8.50 -3.88
N VAL A 375 -11.08 8.81 -4.98
CA VAL A 375 -9.85 8.11 -5.36
C VAL A 375 -8.85 9.08 -5.95
N LEU A 376 -7.59 8.90 -5.56
CA LEU A 376 -6.44 9.48 -6.22
C LEU A 376 -5.86 8.45 -7.17
N VAL A 377 -5.77 8.81 -8.44
CA VAL A 377 -5.33 7.90 -9.50
C VAL A 377 -4.42 8.63 -10.46
N SER A 378 -3.34 7.99 -10.87
CA SER A 378 -2.42 8.55 -11.85
C SER A 378 -3.01 8.45 -13.26
N ALA A 379 -2.76 9.45 -14.09
CA ALA A 379 -2.89 9.29 -15.53
C ALA A 379 -1.83 8.30 -16.05
N PRO A 380 -2.07 7.57 -17.16
CA PRO A 380 -1.04 6.78 -17.81
C PRO A 380 0.21 7.62 -18.13
N PRO A 381 1.43 7.09 -17.91
CA PRO A 381 2.65 7.79 -18.29
C PRO A 381 2.67 8.15 -19.79
N ALA A 382 3.18 9.33 -20.10
CA ALA A 382 3.37 9.75 -21.48
C ALA A 382 4.64 9.10 -22.06
N GLY A 383 4.49 8.29 -23.12
CA GLY A 383 5.62 7.66 -23.80
C GLY A 383 5.97 6.30 -23.20
N ASP A 384 6.95 6.26 -22.30
CA ASP A 384 7.39 5.01 -21.66
C ASP A 384 6.31 4.53 -20.67
N PRO A 385 5.67 3.37 -20.89
CA PRO A 385 4.70 2.83 -19.94
C PRO A 385 5.30 2.47 -18.58
N TYR A 386 6.63 2.30 -18.51
CA TYR A 386 7.39 2.10 -17.28
C TYR A 386 8.00 3.41 -16.76
N GLY A 387 7.63 4.56 -17.30
CA GLY A 387 7.99 5.87 -16.75
C GLY A 387 7.08 6.34 -15.61
N PRO A 388 7.50 7.36 -14.84
CA PRO A 388 6.61 8.00 -13.87
C PRO A 388 5.50 8.77 -14.58
N SER A 389 4.31 8.79 -13.98
CA SER A 389 3.21 9.65 -14.44
C SER A 389 3.50 11.12 -14.11
N SER A 390 3.01 12.03 -14.94
CA SER A 390 3.10 13.48 -14.70
C SER A 390 1.82 14.07 -14.12
N GLU A 391 0.79 13.26 -13.86
CA GLU A 391 -0.51 13.76 -13.43
C GLU A 391 -1.23 12.79 -12.50
N THR A 392 -1.81 13.33 -11.44
CA THR A 392 -2.74 12.65 -10.53
C THR A 392 -4.10 13.31 -10.63
N LEU A 393 -5.16 12.52 -10.76
CA LEU A 393 -6.54 12.98 -10.69
C LEU A 393 -7.15 12.52 -9.38
N ARG A 394 -7.92 13.43 -8.76
CA ARG A 394 -8.81 13.13 -7.63
C ARG A 394 -10.23 13.02 -8.17
N LEU A 395 -10.85 11.87 -7.96
CA LEU A 395 -12.16 11.54 -8.53
C LEU A 395 -13.20 11.31 -7.43
N ASP A 396 -14.44 11.69 -7.70
CA ASP A 396 -15.61 11.41 -6.87
C ASP A 396 -16.30 10.11 -7.34
N LEU A 397 -16.25 9.05 -6.52
CA LEU A 397 -16.81 7.74 -6.88
C LEU A 397 -18.35 7.71 -6.83
N SER A 398 -18.99 8.75 -6.28
CA SER A 398 -20.45 8.90 -6.33
C SER A 398 -20.95 9.33 -7.72
N LYS A 399 -20.05 9.71 -8.63
CA LYS A 399 -20.39 10.24 -9.95
C LYS A 399 -20.07 9.22 -11.05
N MET A 400 -20.81 9.31 -12.15
CA MET A 400 -20.47 8.57 -13.36
C MET A 400 -19.25 9.22 -14.04
N PRO A 401 -18.38 8.46 -14.72
CA PRO A 401 -17.20 9.02 -15.37
C PRO A 401 -17.47 10.12 -16.41
N SER A 402 -18.67 10.16 -16.99
CA SER A 402 -19.11 11.18 -17.94
C SER A 402 -19.64 12.47 -17.28
N ASP A 403 -19.83 12.48 -15.97
CA ASP A 403 -20.25 13.66 -15.22
C ASP A 403 -19.06 14.65 -15.12
N PRO A 404 -19.24 15.93 -15.48
CA PRO A 404 -18.18 16.93 -15.31
C PRO A 404 -17.63 17.06 -13.88
N ALA A 405 -18.42 16.70 -12.87
CA ALA A 405 -18.02 16.71 -11.46
C ALA A 405 -17.27 15.44 -11.03
N PHE A 406 -17.13 14.43 -11.89
CA PHE A 406 -16.37 13.21 -11.59
C PHE A 406 -14.90 13.52 -11.28
N VAL A 407 -14.29 14.45 -12.02
CA VAL A 407 -12.93 14.93 -11.74
C VAL A 407 -13.01 16.13 -10.80
N MET A 408 -12.64 15.92 -9.54
CA MET A 408 -12.66 16.95 -8.50
C MET A 408 -11.43 17.85 -8.60
N GLN A 409 -10.28 17.26 -8.91
CA GLN A 409 -9.01 17.97 -8.98
C GLN A 409 -8.02 17.24 -9.89
N THR A 410 -7.23 18.02 -10.63
CA THR A 410 -6.06 17.53 -11.37
C THR A 410 -4.80 18.13 -10.76
N LEU A 411 -3.83 17.27 -10.43
CA LEU A 411 -2.54 17.62 -9.84
C LEU A 411 -1.43 17.30 -10.84
N SER A 412 -0.80 18.32 -11.40
CA SER A 412 0.31 18.15 -12.35
C SER A 412 1.65 17.95 -11.64
N GLY A 413 2.59 17.27 -12.28
CA GLY A 413 3.98 17.14 -11.86
C GLY A 413 4.35 15.78 -11.28
N SER A 414 3.38 14.93 -10.92
CA SER A 414 3.62 13.56 -10.45
C SER A 414 2.37 12.69 -10.54
N GLY A 415 2.55 11.38 -10.71
CA GLY A 415 1.56 10.38 -10.32
C GLY A 415 1.42 10.28 -8.81
N VAL A 416 0.50 9.46 -8.34
CA VAL A 416 0.29 9.18 -6.91
C VAL A 416 0.92 7.85 -6.55
N SER A 417 1.55 7.79 -5.38
CA SER A 417 2.28 6.62 -4.89
C SER A 417 1.84 6.20 -3.50
N ALA A 418 1.66 7.16 -2.59
CA ALA A 418 1.25 6.94 -1.22
C ALA A 418 0.56 8.18 -0.63
N ILE A 419 -0.32 7.97 0.35
CA ILE A 419 -0.67 8.97 1.36
C ILE A 419 -0.21 8.38 2.69
N GLY A 420 0.57 9.13 3.46
CA GLY A 420 1.06 8.70 4.77
C GLY A 420 0.59 9.60 5.90
N GLY A 421 0.86 9.17 7.14
CA GLY A 421 0.57 9.95 8.34
C GLY A 421 1.19 11.35 8.31
N GLY A 422 0.49 12.29 8.93
CA GLY A 422 0.92 13.69 9.05
C GLY A 422 0.66 14.56 7.82
N GLY A 423 -0.37 14.21 7.02
CA GLY A 423 -0.97 15.13 6.03
C GLY A 423 -0.16 15.32 4.78
N LYS A 424 0.53 14.29 4.30
CA LYS A 424 1.30 14.34 3.05
C LYS A 424 0.90 13.24 2.07
N MET A 425 0.82 13.64 0.82
CA MET A 425 0.69 12.76 -0.34
C MET A 425 2.03 12.74 -1.09
N PHE A 426 2.50 11.56 -1.45
CA PHE A 426 3.72 11.36 -2.21
C PHE A 426 3.43 10.84 -3.61
N GLY A 427 4.29 11.23 -4.53
CA GLY A 427 4.15 10.88 -5.94
C GLY A 427 5.49 10.86 -6.65
N PHE A 428 5.63 9.97 -7.62
CA PHE A 428 6.76 10.01 -8.55
C PHE A 428 6.37 10.78 -9.80
N GLY A 429 7.21 11.74 -10.16
CA GLY A 429 7.08 12.50 -11.40
C GLY A 429 8.38 12.56 -12.18
N PRO A 430 8.37 13.07 -13.41
CA PRO A 430 9.58 13.25 -14.22
C PRO A 430 10.65 14.13 -13.55
N ALA A 431 10.25 14.98 -12.58
CA ALA A 431 11.14 15.85 -11.84
C ALA A 431 11.69 15.24 -10.53
N GLY A 432 11.23 14.05 -10.12
CA GLY A 432 11.65 13.39 -8.88
C GLY A 432 10.49 12.93 -8.00
N LEU A 433 10.78 12.68 -6.72
CA LEU A 433 9.79 12.36 -5.69
C LEU A 433 9.18 13.66 -5.16
N VAL A 434 7.86 13.79 -5.28
CA VAL A 434 7.09 14.98 -4.95
C VAL A 434 6.28 14.72 -3.68
N ALA A 435 6.29 15.68 -2.75
CA ALA A 435 5.34 15.71 -1.64
C ALA A 435 4.37 16.88 -1.76
N ARG A 436 3.12 16.63 -1.38
CA ARG A 436 2.05 17.63 -1.31
C ARG A 436 1.39 17.59 0.05
N PHE A 437 0.97 18.75 0.51
CA PHE A 437 0.11 18.86 1.68
C PHE A 437 -1.29 18.31 1.36
N VAL A 438 -1.82 17.49 2.25
CA VAL A 438 -3.20 17.01 2.23
C VAL A 438 -3.91 17.68 3.40
N PRO A 439 -4.93 18.52 3.14
CA PRO A 439 -5.72 19.12 4.21
C PRO A 439 -6.61 18.04 4.84
N MET A 440 -6.04 17.32 5.80
CA MET A 440 -6.81 16.43 6.66
C MET A 440 -7.65 17.32 7.57
N SER A 441 -8.94 16.99 7.78
CA SER A 441 -9.69 17.59 8.89
C SER A 441 -8.85 17.37 10.15
N ALA A 442 -8.35 18.47 10.74
CA ALA A 442 -7.29 18.45 11.73
C ALA A 442 -7.76 17.96 13.11
N CYS A 443 -8.87 17.24 13.15
CA CYS A 443 -9.62 17.03 14.37
C CYS A 443 -10.42 15.73 14.34
N PRO A 444 -9.82 14.64 14.81
CA PRO A 444 -10.54 13.39 15.07
C PRO A 444 -11.74 13.55 16.03
N ALA A 445 -11.77 14.65 16.80
CA ALA A 445 -12.88 15.03 17.67
C ALA A 445 -14.06 15.69 16.92
N ASP A 446 -13.82 16.27 15.74
CA ASP A 446 -14.83 16.75 14.80
C ASP A 446 -15.26 15.54 13.95
N PHE A 447 -15.88 14.55 14.60
CA PHE A 447 -16.24 13.24 14.05
C PHE A 447 -17.40 13.31 13.07
N ASP A 448 -18.32 14.26 13.25
CA ASP A 448 -19.31 14.58 12.22
C ASP A 448 -18.74 15.50 11.12
N GLU A 449 -17.48 15.90 11.32
CA GLU A 449 -16.68 16.75 10.46
C GLU A 449 -17.41 18.06 10.08
N SER A 450 -18.23 18.61 10.97
CA SER A 450 -18.91 19.89 10.79
C SER A 450 -17.96 21.09 10.78
N GLY A 451 -16.71 20.90 11.23
CA GLY A 451 -15.72 21.95 11.43
C GLY A 451 -15.79 22.56 12.83
N SER A 452 -16.49 21.92 13.77
CA SER A 452 -16.62 22.35 15.15
C SER A 452 -16.86 21.14 16.04
N VAL A 453 -16.03 20.97 17.08
CA VAL A 453 -16.27 19.91 18.07
C VAL A 453 -17.45 20.30 18.96
N ASP A 454 -18.59 19.69 18.74
CA ASP A 454 -19.81 19.91 19.51
C ASP A 454 -20.57 18.60 19.79
N PHE A 455 -21.82 18.69 20.25
CA PHE A 455 -22.55 17.49 20.66
C PHE A 455 -22.88 16.54 19.49
N PHE A 456 -22.89 17.03 18.25
CA PHE A 456 -23.20 16.23 17.07
C PHE A 456 -22.08 15.23 16.74
N ASP A 457 -20.83 15.55 17.05
CA ASP A 457 -19.69 14.61 16.94
C ASP A 457 -19.84 13.41 17.85
N ILE A 458 -20.35 13.60 19.07
CA ILE A 458 -20.60 12.50 20.01
C ILE A 458 -21.66 11.58 19.44
N ILE A 459 -22.72 12.13 18.84
CA ILE A 459 -23.77 11.33 18.22
C ILE A 459 -23.19 10.53 17.04
N ALA A 460 -22.48 11.19 16.14
CA ALA A 460 -21.87 10.55 14.98
C ALA A 460 -20.89 9.43 15.38
N TYR A 461 -20.07 9.67 16.41
CA TYR A 461 -19.17 8.66 16.96
C TYR A 461 -19.92 7.48 17.56
N LEU A 462 -20.94 7.73 18.38
CA LEU A 462 -21.70 6.65 19.02
C LEU A 462 -22.49 5.81 18.01
N ASP A 463 -22.98 6.42 16.92
CA ASP A 463 -23.62 5.70 15.83
C ASP A 463 -22.62 4.76 15.14
N ALA A 464 -21.44 5.25 14.78
CA ALA A 464 -20.34 4.46 14.21
C ALA A 464 -19.87 3.34 15.16
N TYR A 465 -19.68 3.67 16.44
CA TYR A 465 -19.30 2.74 17.51
C TYR A 465 -20.33 1.60 17.65
N SER A 466 -21.61 1.93 17.67
CA SER A 466 -22.69 0.94 17.81
C SER A 466 -22.84 0.04 16.59
N ALA A 467 -22.45 0.52 15.40
CA ALA A 467 -22.43 -0.24 14.16
C ALA A 467 -21.19 -1.13 14.01
N GLY A 468 -20.18 -0.96 14.88
CA GLY A 468 -18.87 -1.60 14.73
C GLY A 468 -18.13 -1.11 13.48
N ASP A 469 -18.33 0.15 13.10
CA ASP A 469 -17.70 0.76 11.93
C ASP A 469 -16.20 1.02 12.21
N SER A 470 -15.33 0.63 11.28
CA SER A 470 -13.90 0.91 11.36
C SER A 470 -13.55 2.39 11.51
N ALA A 471 -14.45 3.32 11.18
CA ALA A 471 -14.26 4.75 11.46
C ALA A 471 -14.21 5.07 12.97
N ALA A 472 -14.79 4.21 13.81
CA ALA A 472 -14.77 4.35 15.26
C ALA A 472 -13.56 3.66 15.92
N ASP A 473 -12.72 2.94 15.18
CA ASP A 473 -11.46 2.34 15.64
C ASP A 473 -10.36 3.41 15.61
N LEU A 474 -10.25 4.17 16.71
CA LEU A 474 -9.37 5.33 16.79
C LEU A 474 -7.94 4.96 17.20
N ASN A 475 -7.74 3.77 17.78
CA ASN A 475 -6.41 3.29 18.15
C ASN A 475 -5.77 2.38 17.07
N GLY A 476 -6.56 1.96 16.07
CA GLY A 476 -6.10 1.19 14.92
C GLY A 476 -5.82 -0.28 15.25
N ASP A 477 -6.38 -0.83 16.33
CA ASP A 477 -6.17 -2.22 16.75
C ASP A 477 -7.03 -3.23 15.96
N GLY A 478 -7.88 -2.75 15.07
CA GLY A 478 -8.78 -3.55 14.22
C GLY A 478 -10.07 -3.96 14.92
N THR A 479 -10.32 -3.51 16.15
CA THR A 479 -11.50 -3.85 16.95
C THR A 479 -12.12 -2.65 17.67
N VAL A 480 -13.28 -2.18 17.18
CA VAL A 480 -14.06 -1.13 17.86
C VAL A 480 -14.52 -1.60 19.25
N ASN A 481 -13.93 -1.04 20.29
CA ASN A 481 -14.15 -1.43 21.67
C ASN A 481 -14.05 -0.23 22.64
N PHE A 482 -14.17 -0.50 23.94
CA PHE A 482 -14.17 0.55 24.97
C PHE A 482 -12.94 1.47 24.93
N PHE A 483 -11.79 0.99 24.47
CA PHE A 483 -10.56 1.78 24.35
C PHE A 483 -10.71 2.88 23.29
N ASP A 484 -11.40 2.62 22.18
CA ASP A 484 -11.66 3.66 21.18
C ASP A 484 -12.59 4.75 21.70
N LEU A 485 -13.61 4.37 22.46
CA LEU A 485 -14.51 5.33 23.09
C LEU A 485 -13.75 6.21 24.09
N GLN A 486 -12.79 5.62 24.81
CA GLN A 486 -11.93 6.37 25.72
C GLN A 486 -11.05 7.37 24.95
N ASP A 487 -10.46 6.95 23.83
CA ASP A 487 -9.65 7.81 22.98
C ASP A 487 -10.48 8.95 22.36
N PHE A 488 -11.69 8.65 21.88
CA PHE A 488 -12.62 9.65 21.37
C PHE A 488 -12.96 10.69 22.42
N LEU A 489 -13.30 10.29 23.65
CA LEU A 489 -13.58 11.23 24.74
C LEU A 489 -12.35 12.07 25.11
N GLY A 490 -11.15 11.51 25.03
CA GLY A 490 -9.90 12.24 25.19
C GLY A 490 -9.71 13.32 24.11
N LEU A 491 -9.96 12.96 22.85
CA LEU A 491 -9.92 13.87 21.71
C LEU A 491 -10.99 14.97 21.83
N TYR A 492 -12.23 14.60 22.13
CA TYR A 492 -13.37 15.50 22.30
C TYR A 492 -13.13 16.57 23.36
N THR A 493 -12.60 16.16 24.52
CA THR A 493 -12.30 17.09 25.62
C THR A 493 -11.11 18.00 25.34
N THR A 494 -10.22 17.59 24.43
CA THR A 494 -9.07 18.38 23.99
C THR A 494 -9.47 19.40 22.90
N GLY A 495 -10.47 19.07 22.07
CA GLY A 495 -10.90 19.88 20.93
C GLY A 495 -9.92 19.84 19.74
N CYS A 496 -10.22 20.58 18.68
CA CYS A 496 -9.29 20.78 17.55
C CYS A 496 -8.28 21.87 17.87
N SER A 497 -6.98 21.58 17.82
CA SER A 497 -5.90 22.57 18.03
C SER A 497 -5.03 22.76 16.79
#